data_AF-A0A915D7S5-F1
#
_entry.id   AF-A0A915D7S5-F1
#
_cell.length_a   1.000
_cell.length_b   1.000
_cell.length_c   1.000
_cell.angle_alpha   90.00
_cell.angle_beta   90.00
_cell.angle_gamma   90.00
#
_symmetry.space_group_name_H-M   'P 1'
#
loop_
_entity.id
_entity.type
_entity.pdbx_description
1 polymer ?
#
loop_
_entity_poly.entity_id
_entity_poly.type
_entity_poly.pdbx_seq_one_letter_code
_entity_poly.pdbx_strand_id
1 'polypeptide(L)'
;MLWKKDSLAKTLEMMGVMTRIKRDFCKIVLKDTENLEKLRLENFDLAMTELFESCGLGIIKYLGIKRHITTFSAALNPYATSTLGCK
;
A
#
# COMPACT_ATOMS: atom_id res chain seq x y z
N MET A 1 4.71 13.29 15.95
CA MET A 1 6.11 12.88 15.74
C MET A 1 6.23 12.48 14.27
N LEU A 2 6.80 13.32 13.39
CA LEU A 2 7.18 13.03 11.98
C LEU A 2 7.66 14.27 11.20
N TRP A 3 7.55 15.48 11.76
CA TRP A 3 8.00 16.72 11.10
C TRP A 3 9.27 17.27 11.76
N LYS A 4 10.41 16.60 11.53
CA LYS A 4 11.68 17.34 11.52
C LYS A 4 11.72 18.11 10.19
N LYS A 5 12.30 19.31 10.19
CA LYS A 5 12.72 20.00 8.96
C LYS A 5 13.88 19.22 8.33
N ASP A 6 13.65 17.97 7.96
CA ASP A 6 14.61 17.21 7.19
C ASP A 6 14.64 17.82 5.78
N SER A 7 15.84 17.94 5.20
CA SER A 7 15.96 18.49 3.84
C SER A 7 15.23 17.58 2.86
N LEU A 8 14.72 18.16 1.77
CA LEU A 8 14.09 17.41 0.68
C LEU A 8 14.96 16.22 0.22
N ALA A 9 16.29 16.38 0.23
CA ALA A 9 17.23 15.31 -0.11
C ALA A 9 17.07 14.08 0.79
N LYS A 10 16.97 14.27 2.11
CA LYS A 10 16.80 13.17 3.07
C LYS A 10 15.42 12.51 2.94
N THR A 11 14.39 13.29 2.65
CA THR A 11 13.06 12.74 2.33
C THR A 11 13.11 11.88 1.06
N LEU A 12 13.79 12.35 0.01
CA LEU A 12 13.97 11.60 -1.24
C LEU A 12 14.79 10.32 -1.04
N GLU A 13 15.85 10.37 -0.23
CA GLU A 13 16.63 9.18 0.14
C GLU A 13 15.78 8.14 0.86
N MET A 14 14.98 8.58 1.84
CA MET A 14 14.06 7.71 2.57
C MET A 14 13.02 7.08 1.65
N MET A 15 12.43 7.88 0.74
CA MET A 15 11.51 7.36 -0.29
C MET A 15 12.19 6.31 -1.17
N GLY A 16 13.46 6.52 -1.53
CA GLY A 16 14.26 5.56 -2.29
C GLY A 16 14.44 4.24 -1.54
N VAL A 17 14.81 4.29 -0.26
CA VAL A 17 14.94 3.08 0.60
C VAL A 17 13.60 2.35 0.70
N MET A 18 12.53 3.06 1.01
CA MET A 18 11.19 2.47 1.12
C MET A 18 10.72 1.84 -0.18
N THR A 19 11.03 2.45 -1.32
CA THR A 19 10.72 1.89 -2.64
C THR A 19 11.43 0.56 -2.86
N ARG A 20 12.71 0.44 -2.47
CA ARG A 20 13.46 -0.82 -2.59
C ARG A 20 12.87 -1.91 -1.72
N ILE A 21 12.59 -1.61 -0.45
CA ILE A 21 12.00 -2.56 0.50
C ILE A 21 10.65 -3.08 -0.02
N LYS A 22 9.76 -2.17 -0.44
CA LYS A 22 8.45 -2.53 -0.99
C LYS A 22 8.57 -3.43 -2.23
N ARG A 23 9.47 -3.08 -3.14
CA ARG A 23 9.72 -3.88 -4.35
C ARG A 23 10.19 -5.29 -4.01
N ASP A 24 11.12 -5.43 -3.06
CA ASP A 24 11.67 -6.74 -2.72
C ASP A 24 10.66 -7.58 -1.93
N PHE A 25 9.85 -6.96 -1.07
CA PHE A 25 8.68 -7.61 -0.46
C PHE A 25 7.70 -8.12 -1.53
N CYS A 26 7.35 -7.26 -2.50
CA CYS A 26 6.46 -7.65 -3.60
C CYS A 26 7.02 -8.83 -4.42
N LYS A 27 8.33 -8.89 -4.67
CA LYS A 27 8.93 -10.04 -5.35
C LYS A 27 8.78 -11.34 -4.55
N ILE A 28 8.81 -11.27 -3.23
CA ILE A 28 8.63 -12.45 -2.37
C ILE A 28 7.18 -12.92 -2.45
N VAL A 29 6.22 -12.01 -2.24
CA VAL A 29 4.78 -12.34 -2.27
C VAL A 29 4.35 -12.86 -3.64
N LEU A 30 4.79 -12.22 -4.73
CA LEU A 30 4.42 -12.63 -6.09
C LEU A 30 5.05 -13.97 -6.52
N LYS A 31 6.07 -14.45 -5.80
CA LYS A 31 6.67 -15.78 -6.04
C LYS A 31 5.95 -16.89 -5.30
N ASP A 32 5.11 -16.57 -4.32
CA ASP A 32 4.32 -17.55 -3.58
C ASP A 32 3.07 -17.95 -4.38
N THR A 33 3.31 -18.64 -5.49
CA THR A 33 2.24 -19.04 -6.43
C THR A 33 1.27 -20.03 -5.82
N GLU A 34 1.72 -20.86 -4.86
CA GLU A 34 0.86 -21.82 -4.17
C GLU A 34 -0.23 -21.11 -3.37
N ASN A 35 0.13 -20.14 -2.53
CA ASN A 35 -0.85 -19.42 -1.74
C ASN A 35 -1.69 -18.45 -2.59
N LEU A 36 -1.11 -17.85 -3.64
CA LEU A 36 -1.88 -17.04 -4.58
C LEU A 36 -2.95 -17.85 -5.32
N GLU A 37 -2.65 -19.10 -5.70
CA GLU A 37 -3.66 -19.97 -6.31
C GLU A 37 -4.74 -20.39 -5.31
N LYS A 38 -4.38 -20.70 -4.06
CA LYS A 38 -5.37 -20.96 -3.00
C LYS A 38 -6.31 -19.77 -2.84
N LEU A 39 -5.78 -18.56 -2.70
CA LEU A 39 -6.57 -17.34 -2.58
C LEU A 39 -7.47 -17.08 -3.80
N ARG A 40 -7.02 -17.46 -5.01
CA ARG A 40 -7.82 -17.31 -6.23
C ARG A 40 -9.02 -18.27 -6.22
N LEU A 41 -8.83 -19.48 -5.69
CA LEU A 41 -9.88 -20.50 -5.61
C LEU A 41 -10.93 -20.20 -4.53
N GLU A 42 -10.61 -19.38 -3.53
CA GLU A 42 -11.58 -18.91 -2.52
C GLU A 42 -12.68 -18.00 -3.11
N ASN A 43 -12.46 -17.41 -4.29
CA ASN A 43 -13.45 -16.56 -5.00
C ASN A 43 -13.99 -15.38 -4.15
N PHE A 44 -13.11 -14.64 -3.48
CA PHE A 44 -13.48 -13.42 -2.74
C PHE A 44 -14.22 -12.40 -3.61
N ASP A 45 -15.22 -11.73 -3.02
CA ASP A 45 -16.06 -10.73 -3.67
C ASP A 45 -15.56 -9.29 -3.50
N LEU A 46 -14.64 -9.07 -2.54
CA LEU A 46 -14.02 -7.80 -2.22
C LEU A 46 -12.57 -8.01 -1.77
N ALA A 47 -11.67 -7.13 -2.21
CA ALA A 47 -10.31 -7.03 -1.71
C ALA A 47 -10.02 -5.67 -1.07
N MET A 48 -9.08 -5.64 -0.14
CA MET A 48 -8.56 -4.40 0.45
C MET A 48 -7.03 -4.38 0.31
N THR A 49 -6.47 -3.25 -0.08
CA THR A 49 -5.02 -3.05 -0.15
C THR A 49 -4.66 -1.64 0.30
N GLU A 50 -3.41 -1.42 0.70
CA GLU A 50 -2.95 -0.12 1.15
C GLU A 50 -2.43 0.73 -0.02
N LEU A 51 -2.72 2.04 0.02
CA LEU A 51 -2.35 3.02 -1.03
C LEU A 51 -0.88 2.96 -1.45
N PHE A 52 -0.02 2.62 -0.50
CA PHE A 52 1.42 2.63 -0.67
C PHE A 52 2.04 1.25 -0.89
N GLU A 53 1.22 0.20 -1.03
CA GLU A 53 1.65 -1.14 -1.38
C GLU A 53 1.61 -1.34 -2.90
N SER A 54 2.77 -1.38 -3.55
CA SER A 54 2.86 -1.34 -5.02
C SER A 54 2.31 -2.58 -5.74
N CYS A 55 2.29 -3.75 -5.09
CA CYS A 55 1.86 -5.01 -5.73
C CYS A 55 0.44 -5.44 -5.37
N GLY A 56 -0.19 -4.86 -4.35
CA GLY A 56 -1.51 -5.30 -3.89
C GLY A 56 -2.56 -5.25 -5.00
N LEU A 57 -2.60 -4.16 -5.78
CA LEU A 57 -3.49 -4.07 -6.95
C LEU A 57 -3.19 -5.12 -8.03
N GLY A 58 -1.92 -5.49 -8.21
CA GLY A 58 -1.52 -6.55 -9.13
C GLY A 58 -2.01 -7.93 -8.67
N ILE A 59 -1.92 -8.21 -7.37
CA ILE A 59 -2.44 -9.42 -6.75
C ILE A 59 -3.97 -9.47 -6.90
N ILE A 60 -4.67 -8.39 -6.56
CA ILE A 60 -6.14 -8.29 -6.70
C ILE A 60 -6.57 -8.61 -8.14
N LYS A 61 -5.87 -8.05 -9.13
CA LYS A 61 -6.11 -8.34 -10.54
C LYS A 61 -5.88 -9.82 -10.87
N TYR A 62 -4.80 -10.41 -10.37
CA TYR A 62 -4.48 -11.83 -10.55
C TYR A 62 -5.57 -12.75 -9.97
N LEU A 63 -6.07 -12.42 -8.78
CA LEU A 63 -7.12 -13.17 -8.10
C LEU A 63 -8.50 -13.04 -8.80
N GLY A 64 -8.64 -12.16 -9.80
CA GLY A 64 -9.89 -11.96 -10.53
C GLY A 64 -10.95 -11.16 -9.76
N ILE A 65 -10.57 -10.49 -8.67
CA ILE A 65 -11.48 -9.76 -7.80
C ILE A 65 -11.82 -8.41 -8.43
N LYS A 66 -13.11 -8.18 -8.70
CA LYS A 66 -13.58 -6.97 -9.42
C LYS A 66 -13.69 -5.73 -8.52
N ARG A 67 -14.02 -5.92 -7.25
CA ARG A 67 -14.24 -4.84 -6.29
C ARG A 67 -13.06 -4.77 -5.34
N HIS A 68 -12.49 -3.59 -5.18
CA HIS A 68 -11.42 -3.37 -4.21
C HIS A 68 -11.51 -2.01 -3.54
N ILE A 69 -10.97 -1.94 -2.33
CA ILE A 69 -10.79 -0.69 -1.57
C ILE A 69 -9.30 -0.48 -1.39
N THR A 70 -8.84 0.70 -1.77
CA THR A 70 -7.50 1.16 -1.40
C THR A 70 -7.62 1.98 -0.13
N THR A 71 -7.03 1.49 0.96
CA THR A 71 -7.00 2.20 2.24
C THR A 71 -5.82 3.14 2.32
N PHE A 72 -5.88 4.10 3.24
CA PHE A 72 -4.71 4.83 3.67
C PHE A 72 -4.62 4.79 5.19
N SER A 73 -3.75 3.92 5.70
CA SER A 73 -3.62 3.65 7.14
C SER A 73 -2.60 4.60 7.77
N ALA A 74 -2.95 5.89 7.85
CA ALA A 74 -2.13 6.91 8.49
C ALA A 74 -2.82 7.55 9.68
N ALA A 75 -2.01 8.12 10.59
CA ALA A 75 -2.51 8.99 11.62
C ALA A 75 -3.26 10.17 10.98
N LEU A 76 -4.37 10.57 11.61
CA LEU A 76 -5.14 11.74 11.22
C LEU A 76 -4.18 12.92 11.06
N ASN A 77 -4.08 13.47 9.84
CA ASN A 77 -3.21 14.61 9.60
C ASN A 77 -3.99 15.88 9.97
N PRO A 78 -3.67 16.55 11.09
CA PRO A 78 -4.43 17.70 11.56
C PRO A 78 -4.41 18.86 10.56
N TYR A 79 -3.39 18.96 9.71
CA TYR A 79 -3.35 19.98 8.65
C TYR A 79 -4.36 19.67 7.54
N ALA A 80 -4.48 18.41 7.14
CA ALA A 80 -5.44 18.00 6.11
C ALA A 80 -6.88 18.13 6.64
N THR A 81 -7.14 17.71 7.87
CA THR A 81 -8.50 17.74 8.44
C THR A 81 -8.97 19.14 8.78
N SER A 82 -8.11 20.00 9.31
CA SER A 82 -8.46 21.40 9.60
C SER A 82 -8.78 22.20 8.35
N THR A 83 -8.05 21.96 7.24
CA THR A 83 -8.31 22.62 5.95
C THR A 83 -9.65 22.22 5.36
N LEU A 84 -10.06 20.96 5.55
CA LEU A 84 -11.33 20.43 5.06
C LEU A 84 -12.52 20.72 5.99
N GLY A 85 -12.30 21.43 7.10
CA GLY A 85 -13.35 21.76 8.07
C GLY A 85 -13.87 20.55 8.86
N CYS A 86 -13.18 19.41 8.79
CA CYS A 86 -13.44 18.24 9.61
C CYS A 86 -12.86 18.52 11.01
N LYS A 87 -13.69 19.12 11.88
CA LYS A 87 -13.40 19.30 13.31
C LYS A 87 -13.67 18.03 14.09
#